data_AF-A0A343W062-F1
#
_entry.id   AF-A0A343W062-F1
#
_cell.length_a   1.000
_cell.length_b   1.000
_cell.length_c   1.000
_cell.angle_alpha   90.00
_cell.angle_beta   90.00
_cell.angle_gamma   90.00
#
_symmetry.space_group_name_H-M   'P 1'
#
loop_
_entity.id
_entity.type
_entity.pdbx_description
1 polymer ?
#
loop_
_entity_poly.entity_id
_entity_poly.type
_entity_poly.pdbx_seq_one_letter_code
_entity_poly.pdbx_strand_id
1 'polypeptide(L)'
;GDGKSNWIFESNSQIRLQKSGEALCISQKNHYGNIPGVHDILLNLDISIDSNSILDDDHNPDNAVDGNLDSYWNSATFPDNFEHLVYLTLDLNKFVEISRVKIYWEYPPLHYRIEVSSDSQNYKVAAENLANPGYVTIDTLKNVETRYVKISMIKPHPNHGKLDEQFLYGIRSIEVQANNL
;
A
#
# COMPACT_ATOMS: atom_id res chain seq x y z
N GLY A 1 21.37 20.79 -41.26
CA GLY A 1 20.66 19.50 -41.28
C GLY A 1 19.19 19.78 -41.18
N ASP A 2 18.36 19.07 -41.93
CA ASP A 2 16.92 19.30 -42.12
C ASP A 2 16.04 18.95 -40.89
N GLY A 3 16.63 18.79 -39.70
CA GLY A 3 15.90 18.59 -38.43
C GLY A 3 15.10 17.29 -38.33
N LYS A 4 15.18 16.41 -39.32
CA LYS A 4 14.41 15.16 -39.36
C LYS A 4 15.19 14.03 -38.69
N SER A 5 14.68 13.59 -37.54
CA SER A 5 15.11 12.34 -36.91
C SER A 5 14.38 11.17 -37.57
N ASN A 6 15.13 10.35 -38.31
CA ASN A 6 14.62 9.10 -38.87
C ASN A 6 14.93 7.96 -37.91
N TRP A 7 13.92 7.18 -37.56
CA TRP A 7 14.00 6.08 -36.60
C TRP A 7 13.68 4.75 -37.29
N ILE A 8 14.41 3.69 -36.94
CA ILE A 8 14.24 2.34 -37.47
C ILE A 8 13.91 1.38 -36.33
N PHE A 9 12.92 0.51 -36.55
CA PHE A 9 12.60 -0.60 -35.65
C PHE A 9 13.58 -1.76 -35.91
N GLU A 10 14.21 -2.23 -34.85
CA GLU A 10 15.13 -3.37 -34.87
C GLU A 10 14.44 -4.65 -34.39
N SER A 11 14.96 -5.82 -34.81
CA SER A 11 14.39 -7.13 -34.47
C SER A 11 14.48 -7.51 -32.98
N ASN A 12 15.26 -6.75 -32.20
CA ASN A 12 15.46 -6.93 -30.76
C ASN A 12 14.56 -6.02 -29.90
N SER A 13 13.46 -5.50 -30.48
CA SER A 13 12.53 -4.58 -29.82
C SER A 13 13.17 -3.25 -29.38
N GLN A 14 14.21 -2.80 -30.08
CA GLN A 14 14.80 -1.47 -29.89
C GLN A 14 14.46 -0.54 -31.06
N ILE A 15 14.53 0.76 -30.81
CA ILE A 15 14.40 1.80 -31.82
C ILE A 15 15.74 2.52 -31.94
N ARG A 16 16.29 2.57 -33.16
CA ARG A 16 17.60 3.15 -33.45
C ARG A 16 17.50 4.41 -34.30
N LEU A 17 18.31 5.41 -33.99
CA LEU A 17 18.42 6.63 -34.79
C LEU A 17 19.25 6.37 -36.04
N GLN A 18 18.73 6.70 -37.23
CA GLN A 18 19.35 6.36 -38.51
C GLN A 18 20.56 7.24 -38.89
N LYS A 19 20.66 8.47 -38.33
CA LYS A 19 21.46 9.55 -38.94
C LYS A 19 22.51 10.21 -38.04
N SER A 20 22.72 9.69 -36.84
CA SER A 20 23.88 10.07 -36.01
C SER A 20 25.02 9.13 -36.37
N GLY A 21 26.26 9.63 -36.53
CA GLY A 21 27.45 8.79 -36.70
C GLY A 21 27.68 7.81 -35.53
N GLU A 22 26.89 7.92 -34.47
CA GLU A 22 26.81 7.03 -33.32
C GLU A 22 25.49 6.27 -33.31
N ALA A 23 25.55 4.96 -33.05
CA ALA A 23 24.39 4.10 -32.88
C ALA A 23 23.69 4.39 -31.54
N LEU A 24 22.90 5.45 -31.51
CA LEU A 24 22.05 5.77 -30.36
C LEU A 24 20.78 4.92 -30.41
N CYS A 25 20.61 4.08 -29.38
CA CYS A 25 19.41 3.27 -29.18
C CYS A 25 18.55 3.87 -28.07
N ILE A 26 17.23 3.88 -28.28
CA ILE A 26 16.26 4.08 -27.19
C ILE A 26 15.96 2.70 -26.61
N SER A 27 16.25 2.51 -25.33
CA SER A 27 15.72 1.40 -24.55
C SER A 27 14.59 1.92 -23.66
N GLN A 28 13.39 1.36 -23.81
CA GLN A 28 12.31 1.63 -22.85
C GLN A 28 12.67 0.92 -21.54
N LYS A 29 13.01 1.70 -20.51
CA LYS A 29 13.17 1.16 -19.16
C LYS A 29 11.80 1.10 -18.52
N ASN A 30 11.29 -0.12 -18.33
CA ASN A 30 9.97 -0.36 -17.77
C ASN A 30 9.96 -0.09 -16.27
N HIS A 31 9.91 1.17 -15.86
CA HIS A 31 9.82 1.55 -14.45
C HIS A 31 8.43 1.29 -13.85
N TYR A 32 7.37 1.18 -14.66
CA TYR A 32 5.97 1.18 -14.20
C TYR A 32 5.12 -0.01 -14.67
N GLY A 33 5.70 -0.99 -15.37
CA GLY A 33 4.94 -2.08 -15.99
C GLY A 33 4.29 -1.68 -17.33
N ASN A 34 3.99 -2.67 -18.17
CA ASN A 34 3.19 -2.51 -19.40
C ASN A 34 1.84 -3.23 -19.25
N ILE A 35 1.22 -3.15 -18.07
CA ILE A 35 -0.06 -3.83 -17.79
C ILE A 35 -1.14 -2.75 -17.61
N PRO A 36 -2.17 -2.70 -18.47
CA PRO A 36 -3.40 -1.98 -18.15
C PRO A 36 -3.99 -2.59 -16.87
N GLY A 37 -4.03 -1.85 -15.76
CA GLY A 37 -4.48 -2.42 -14.50
C GLY A 37 -4.24 -1.57 -13.27
N VAL A 38 -4.85 -2.01 -12.18
CA VAL A 38 -4.68 -1.47 -10.84
C VAL A 38 -3.36 -1.99 -10.29
N HIS A 39 -2.44 -1.10 -9.91
CA HIS A 39 -1.09 -1.46 -9.43
C HIS A 39 -0.87 -0.97 -8.01
N ASP A 40 -0.12 -1.75 -7.22
CA ASP A 40 0.30 -1.34 -5.87
C ASP A 40 1.39 -0.25 -5.94
N ILE A 41 1.02 0.95 -5.55
CA ILE A 41 1.89 2.12 -5.65
C ILE A 41 3.01 2.11 -4.60
N LEU A 42 2.86 1.38 -3.49
CA LEU A 42 3.84 1.43 -2.40
C LEU A 42 5.22 0.94 -2.84
N LEU A 43 5.27 -0.04 -3.75
CA LEU A 43 6.52 -0.60 -4.29
C LEU A 43 7.40 0.42 -5.04
N ASN A 44 6.84 1.55 -5.45
CA ASN A 44 7.52 2.56 -6.27
C ASN A 44 7.60 3.93 -5.59
N LEU A 45 7.15 4.05 -4.34
CA LEU A 45 7.12 5.29 -3.59
C LEU A 45 8.06 5.20 -2.40
N ASP A 46 8.75 6.31 -2.14
CA ASP A 46 9.46 6.52 -0.89
C ASP A 46 8.41 6.91 0.16
N ILE A 47 7.86 5.90 0.83
CA ILE A 47 6.80 6.03 1.83
C ILE A 47 7.38 5.89 3.23
N SER A 48 6.77 6.56 4.20
CA SER A 48 7.01 6.29 5.62
C SER A 48 5.75 5.73 6.26
N ILE A 49 5.93 4.85 7.23
CA ILE A 49 4.84 4.24 7.97
C ILE A 49 5.11 4.31 9.47
N ASP A 50 4.09 4.68 10.24
CA ASP A 50 4.16 4.83 11.68
C ASP A 50 2.95 4.16 12.34
N SER A 51 3.15 3.66 13.55
CA SER A 51 2.06 3.13 14.39
C SER A 51 2.09 3.71 15.80
N ASN A 52 0.93 3.79 16.45
CA ASN A 52 0.84 4.15 17.86
C ASN A 52 1.02 2.95 18.82
N SER A 53 1.19 1.74 18.29
CA SER A 53 1.35 0.53 19.10
C SER A 53 2.24 -0.47 18.38
N ILE A 54 3.23 -1.00 19.08
CA ILE A 54 4.16 -2.00 18.57
C ILE A 54 4.41 -2.99 19.71
N LEU A 55 4.41 -4.30 19.40
CA LEU A 55 4.67 -5.33 20.40
C LEU A 55 6.15 -5.41 20.78
N ASP A 56 7.01 -5.48 19.77
CA ASP A 56 8.45 -5.69 19.87
C ASP A 56 9.18 -5.16 18.63
N ASP A 57 10.51 -5.21 18.66
CA ASP A 57 11.39 -4.70 17.59
C ASP A 57 11.41 -5.59 16.33
N ASP A 58 10.86 -6.81 16.38
CA ASP A 58 10.82 -7.71 15.23
C ASP A 58 9.55 -7.47 14.38
N HIS A 59 8.49 -6.90 14.98
CA HIS A 59 7.19 -6.66 14.35
C HIS A 59 6.86 -5.18 14.14
N ASN A 60 7.80 -4.42 13.58
CA ASN A 60 7.68 -2.99 13.32
C ASN A 60 6.74 -2.65 12.14
N PRO A 61 6.22 -1.40 12.04
CA PRO A 61 5.29 -0.99 10.99
C PRO A 61 5.81 -1.18 9.56
N ASP A 62 7.13 -1.10 9.35
CA ASP A 62 7.77 -1.32 8.05
C ASP A 62 7.49 -2.70 7.47
N ASN A 63 7.30 -3.71 8.32
CA ASN A 63 6.95 -5.07 7.89
C ASN A 63 5.60 -5.14 7.18
N ALA A 64 4.70 -4.15 7.37
CA ALA A 64 3.41 -4.12 6.68
C ALA A 64 3.51 -3.62 5.22
N VAL A 65 4.67 -3.11 4.80
CA VAL A 65 4.88 -2.46 3.49
C VAL A 65 6.14 -2.93 2.77
N ASP A 66 6.84 -3.93 3.30
CA ASP A 66 8.07 -4.50 2.75
C ASP A 66 7.84 -5.47 1.56
N GLY A 67 6.58 -5.82 1.30
CA GLY A 67 6.17 -6.77 0.25
C GLY A 67 6.46 -8.24 0.57
N ASN A 68 6.86 -8.55 1.81
CA ASN A 68 7.16 -9.90 2.27
C ASN A 68 6.02 -10.43 3.16
N LEU A 69 5.29 -11.43 2.67
CA LEU A 69 4.18 -12.02 3.43
C LEU A 69 4.64 -12.89 4.62
N ASP A 70 5.94 -13.17 4.77
CA ASP A 70 6.46 -13.93 5.91
C ASP A 70 6.73 -13.03 7.14
N SER A 71 6.97 -11.73 6.95
CA SER A 71 7.04 -10.71 8.02
C SER A 71 5.66 -10.08 8.27
N TYR A 72 5.51 -9.44 9.43
CA TYR A 72 4.30 -8.69 9.79
C TYR A 72 4.57 -7.66 10.87
N TRP A 73 3.75 -6.62 10.90
CA TRP A 73 3.62 -5.72 12.05
C TRP A 73 2.63 -6.30 13.06
N ASN A 74 2.85 -6.02 14.36
CA ASN A 74 1.90 -6.32 15.44
C ASN A 74 1.74 -5.16 16.42
N SER A 75 0.51 -4.96 16.88
CA SER A 75 0.25 -4.08 18.03
C SER A 75 0.70 -4.72 19.34
N ALA A 76 0.83 -3.90 20.38
CA ALA A 76 0.81 -4.40 21.74
C ALA A 76 -0.48 -5.20 22.02
N THR A 77 -0.43 -6.06 23.03
CA THR A 77 -1.54 -6.95 23.37
C THR A 77 -2.57 -6.31 24.30
N PHE A 78 -3.79 -6.85 24.24
CA PHE A 78 -4.94 -6.46 25.05
C PHE A 78 -5.48 -7.66 25.83
N PRO A 79 -6.04 -7.46 27.03
CA PRO A 79 -6.59 -8.54 27.85
C PRO A 79 -7.97 -9.01 27.41
N ASP A 80 -8.65 -8.27 26.52
CA ASP A 80 -10.03 -8.51 26.11
C ASP A 80 -10.27 -8.12 24.64
N ASN A 81 -11.45 -8.44 24.12
CA ASN A 81 -11.86 -8.16 22.75
C ASN A 81 -12.85 -6.99 22.63
N PHE A 82 -12.81 -6.05 23.59
CA PHE A 82 -13.53 -4.78 23.46
C PHE A 82 -12.82 -3.84 22.48
N GLU A 83 -13.24 -2.58 22.46
CA GLU A 83 -12.64 -1.60 21.57
C GLU A 83 -11.26 -1.18 22.08
N HIS A 84 -10.25 -1.38 21.23
CA HIS A 84 -8.87 -0.97 21.43
C HIS A 84 -8.41 -0.28 20.16
N LEU A 85 -8.30 1.05 20.19
CA LEU A 85 -7.95 1.83 19.01
C LEU A 85 -6.43 1.79 18.77
N VAL A 86 -6.04 1.13 17.68
CA VAL A 86 -4.68 1.16 17.15
C VAL A 86 -4.72 1.65 15.71
N TYR A 87 -3.70 2.39 15.29
CA TYR A 87 -3.60 2.85 13.92
C TYR A 87 -2.20 2.67 13.34
N LEU A 88 -2.17 2.39 12.02
CA LEU A 88 -1.00 2.65 11.18
C LEU A 88 -1.30 3.84 10.28
N THR A 89 -0.33 4.73 10.13
CA THR A 89 -0.41 5.88 9.22
C THR A 89 0.71 5.76 8.20
N LEU A 90 0.35 5.82 6.92
CA LEU A 90 1.25 5.83 5.78
C LEU A 90 1.30 7.27 5.25
N ASP A 91 2.50 7.84 5.15
CA ASP A 91 2.75 9.03 4.33
C ASP A 91 3.26 8.56 2.96
N LEU A 92 2.46 8.81 1.92
CA LEU A 92 2.83 8.48 0.54
C LEU A 92 3.88 9.43 -0.04
N ASN A 93 4.27 10.46 0.71
CA ASN A 93 5.25 11.51 0.39
C ASN A 93 4.88 12.38 -0.84
N LYS A 94 3.77 12.06 -1.51
CA LYS A 94 3.19 12.82 -2.61
C LYS A 94 1.68 12.62 -2.64
N PHE A 95 0.99 13.51 -3.35
CA PHE A 95 -0.43 13.33 -3.65
C PHE A 95 -0.62 12.25 -4.70
N VAL A 96 -1.49 11.29 -4.41
CA VAL A 96 -1.85 10.20 -5.32
C VAL A 96 -3.36 9.97 -5.25
N GLU A 97 -3.97 9.71 -6.41
CA GLU A 97 -5.34 9.22 -6.48
C GLU A 97 -5.39 7.72 -6.23
N ILE A 98 -5.96 7.32 -5.09
CA ILE A 98 -6.04 5.90 -4.67
C ILE A 98 -7.46 5.37 -4.88
N SER A 99 -7.55 4.16 -5.44
CA SER A 99 -8.81 3.53 -5.82
C SER A 99 -9.22 2.42 -4.84
N ARG A 100 -8.24 1.66 -4.33
CA ARG A 100 -8.46 0.53 -3.42
C ARG A 100 -7.32 0.42 -2.41
N VAL A 101 -7.62 -0.22 -1.30
CA VAL A 101 -6.61 -0.68 -0.33
C VAL A 101 -6.88 -2.15 -0.08
N LYS A 102 -5.86 -2.98 -0.24
CA LYS A 102 -5.92 -4.40 0.08
C LYS A 102 -5.00 -4.67 1.27
N ILE A 103 -5.51 -5.43 2.23
CA ILE A 103 -4.80 -5.70 3.48
C ILE A 103 -4.75 -7.22 3.68
N TYR A 104 -3.55 -7.73 3.95
CA TYR A 104 -3.31 -9.08 4.42
C TYR A 104 -3.08 -9.00 5.93
N TRP A 105 -4.03 -9.53 6.68
CA TRP A 105 -4.01 -9.52 8.14
C TRP A 105 -3.24 -10.73 8.67
N GLU A 106 -2.49 -10.53 9.76
CA GLU A 106 -2.02 -11.63 10.60
C GLU A 106 -2.99 -11.87 11.76
N TYR A 107 -3.34 -10.79 12.47
CA TYR A 107 -4.35 -10.80 13.53
C TYR A 107 -5.44 -9.79 13.15
N PRO A 108 -6.49 -10.22 12.42
CA PRO A 108 -7.47 -9.30 11.87
C PRO A 108 -8.33 -8.62 12.95
N PRO A 109 -8.67 -7.34 12.76
CA PRO A 109 -9.74 -6.69 13.51
C PRO A 109 -11.11 -7.21 13.06
N LEU A 110 -12.11 -7.23 13.96
CA LEU A 110 -13.53 -7.34 13.59
C LEU A 110 -14.03 -6.03 12.98
N HIS A 111 -13.63 -4.89 13.57
CA HIS A 111 -14.02 -3.55 13.14
C HIS A 111 -12.77 -2.73 12.88
N TYR A 112 -12.67 -2.19 11.67
CA TYR A 112 -11.64 -1.24 11.28
C TYR A 112 -12.19 -0.22 10.28
N ARG A 113 -11.44 0.85 10.08
CA ARG A 113 -11.70 1.84 9.05
C ARG A 113 -10.42 2.29 8.36
N ILE A 114 -10.57 2.73 7.13
CA ILE A 114 -9.52 3.34 6.32
C ILE A 114 -9.88 4.80 6.17
N GLU A 115 -8.96 5.66 6.59
CA GLU A 115 -9.09 7.08 6.59
C GLU A 115 -8.02 7.70 5.69
N VAL A 116 -8.34 8.83 5.08
CA VAL A 116 -7.43 9.54 4.17
C VAL A 116 -7.30 11.00 4.58
N SER A 117 -6.13 11.59 4.32
CA SER A 117 -5.86 12.99 4.64
C SER A 117 -4.87 13.62 3.65
N SER A 118 -5.00 14.93 3.43
CA SER A 118 -4.05 15.73 2.66
C SER A 118 -2.98 16.41 3.53
N ASP A 119 -3.20 16.49 4.84
CA ASP A 119 -2.48 17.39 5.77
C ASP A 119 -2.02 16.73 7.07
N SER A 120 -2.15 15.40 7.16
CA SER A 120 -1.87 14.55 8.33
C SER A 120 -2.60 14.93 9.62
N GLN A 121 -3.58 15.83 9.56
CA GLN A 121 -4.30 16.35 10.73
C GLN A 121 -5.79 16.04 10.62
N ASN A 122 -6.39 16.34 9.47
CA ASN A 122 -7.80 16.16 9.20
C ASN A 122 -7.99 14.88 8.38
N TYR A 123 -8.45 13.83 9.06
CA TYR A 123 -8.73 12.53 8.44
C TYR A 123 -10.22 12.41 8.12
N LYS A 124 -10.52 11.87 6.93
CA LYS A 124 -11.88 11.52 6.50
C LYS A 124 -11.97 10.01 6.31
N VAL A 125 -13.05 9.40 6.77
CA VAL A 125 -13.31 7.97 6.56
C VAL A 125 -13.58 7.73 5.08
N ALA A 126 -12.73 6.93 4.44
CA ALA A 126 -12.87 6.53 3.04
C ALA A 126 -13.56 5.16 2.91
N ALA A 127 -13.30 4.25 3.86
CA ALA A 127 -13.97 2.96 3.97
C ALA A 127 -14.08 2.54 5.44
N GLU A 128 -15.09 1.76 5.77
CA GLU A 128 -15.30 1.20 7.11
C GLU A 128 -15.87 -0.21 6.99
N ASN A 129 -15.32 -1.12 7.78
CA ASN A 129 -15.74 -2.50 7.85
C ASN A 129 -16.05 -2.86 9.30
N LEU A 130 -17.33 -3.08 9.60
CA LEU A 130 -17.83 -3.39 10.94
C LEU A 130 -17.77 -4.88 11.30
N ALA A 131 -17.52 -5.74 10.30
CA ALA A 131 -17.57 -7.19 10.44
C ALA A 131 -16.62 -7.84 9.42
N ASN A 132 -15.33 -7.77 9.71
CA ASN A 132 -14.30 -8.30 8.83
C ASN A 132 -14.49 -9.81 8.57
N PRO A 133 -14.64 -10.26 7.30
CA PRO A 133 -14.93 -11.64 6.96
C PRO A 133 -13.69 -12.55 6.89
N GLY A 134 -12.45 -12.03 7.00
CA GLY A 134 -11.27 -12.90 6.89
C GLY A 134 -9.91 -12.21 6.98
N TYR A 135 -8.87 -12.96 6.58
CA TYR A 135 -7.46 -12.53 6.64
C TYR A 135 -7.02 -11.70 5.44
N VAL A 136 -7.88 -11.54 4.42
CA VAL A 136 -7.62 -10.64 3.29
C VAL A 136 -8.85 -9.80 3.06
N THR A 137 -8.68 -8.48 3.07
CA THR A 137 -9.73 -7.52 2.76
C THR A 137 -9.33 -6.65 1.59
N ILE A 138 -10.33 -6.23 0.80
CA ILE A 138 -10.16 -5.30 -0.31
C ILE A 138 -11.24 -4.23 -0.17
N ASP A 139 -10.82 -3.02 0.16
CA ASP A 139 -11.69 -1.87 0.39
C ASP A 139 -11.60 -0.93 -0.81
N THR A 140 -12.76 -0.48 -1.33
CA THR A 140 -12.83 0.43 -2.48
C THR A 140 -13.04 1.87 -2.01
N LEU A 141 -12.14 2.78 -2.41
CA LEU A 141 -12.08 4.17 -1.94
C LEU A 141 -12.68 5.18 -2.94
N LYS A 142 -13.26 4.70 -4.04
CA LYS A 142 -13.94 5.50 -5.08
C LYS A 142 -13.06 6.61 -5.69
N ASN A 143 -11.76 6.33 -5.88
CA ASN A 143 -10.77 7.26 -6.44
C ASN A 143 -10.67 8.56 -5.62
N VAL A 144 -9.86 8.54 -4.57
CA VAL A 144 -9.64 9.70 -3.71
C VAL A 144 -8.21 10.19 -3.82
N GLU A 145 -8.02 11.47 -4.11
CA GLU A 145 -6.72 12.11 -4.04
C GLU A 145 -6.32 12.32 -2.57
N THR A 146 -5.17 11.77 -2.18
CA THR A 146 -4.68 11.84 -0.81
C THR A 146 -3.15 11.76 -0.76
N ARG A 147 -2.58 12.15 0.39
CA ARG A 147 -1.17 11.93 0.70
C ARG A 147 -1.01 10.95 1.86
N TYR A 148 -1.94 10.94 2.81
CA TYR A 148 -1.86 10.12 4.00
C TYR A 148 -3.00 9.11 4.03
N VAL A 149 -2.65 7.84 4.29
CA VAL A 149 -3.63 6.76 4.53
C VAL A 149 -3.48 6.32 5.98
N LYS A 150 -4.58 6.23 6.71
CA LYS A 150 -4.60 5.74 8.09
C LYS A 150 -5.53 4.54 8.20
N ILE A 151 -4.99 3.43 8.68
CA ILE A 151 -5.76 2.22 8.97
C ILE A 151 -5.99 2.20 10.46
N SER A 152 -7.23 2.43 10.89
CA SER A 152 -7.64 2.44 12.29
C SER A 152 -8.35 1.13 12.63
N MET A 153 -7.69 0.29 13.42
CA MET A 153 -8.23 -0.96 13.96
C MET A 153 -8.91 -0.65 15.29
N ILE A 154 -10.19 -1.01 15.41
CA ILE A 154 -11.06 -0.54 16.49
C ILE A 154 -11.43 -1.66 17.45
N LYS A 155 -11.75 -2.86 16.93
CA LYS A 155 -12.11 -4.01 17.75
C LYS A 155 -11.43 -5.28 17.25
N PRO A 156 -10.74 -6.06 18.10
CA PRO A 156 -10.12 -7.33 17.69
C PRO A 156 -11.15 -8.35 17.23
N HIS A 157 -10.79 -9.20 16.26
CA HIS A 157 -11.63 -10.33 15.91
C HIS A 157 -11.63 -11.38 17.04
N PRO A 158 -12.79 -11.82 17.56
CA PRO A 158 -12.85 -12.63 18.78
C PRO A 158 -12.13 -13.97 18.67
N ASN A 159 -12.01 -14.51 17.46
CA ASN A 159 -11.38 -15.82 17.19
C ASN A 159 -10.08 -15.74 16.38
N HIS A 160 -9.77 -14.58 15.79
CA HIS A 160 -8.70 -14.46 14.80
C HIS A 160 -7.70 -13.35 15.16
N GLY A 161 -8.12 -12.33 15.90
CA GLY A 161 -7.24 -11.30 16.46
C GLY A 161 -6.73 -11.69 17.85
N LYS A 162 -6.36 -12.96 18.06
CA LYS A 162 -6.00 -13.52 19.38
C LYS A 162 -4.66 -14.27 19.31
N LEU A 163 -3.80 -14.04 20.30
CA LEU A 163 -2.60 -14.80 20.60
C LEU A 163 -2.73 -15.34 22.04
N ASP A 164 -2.81 -16.66 22.18
CA ASP A 164 -3.11 -17.34 23.45
C ASP A 164 -4.39 -16.81 24.12
N GLU A 165 -4.28 -16.15 25.28
CA GLU A 165 -5.37 -15.52 26.02
C GLU A 165 -5.47 -14.02 25.83
N GLN A 166 -4.63 -13.45 24.95
CA GLN A 166 -4.56 -12.01 24.68
C GLN A 166 -5.03 -11.71 23.27
N PHE A 167 -5.48 -10.48 23.05
CA PHE A 167 -5.89 -9.97 21.75
C PHE A 167 -4.86 -9.00 21.21
N LEU A 168 -4.76 -8.90 19.89
CA LEU A 168 -3.85 -7.99 19.20
C LEU A 168 -4.32 -7.76 17.77
N TYR A 169 -3.69 -6.80 17.11
CA TYR A 169 -3.81 -6.60 15.67
C TYR A 169 -2.48 -6.89 14.99
N GLY A 170 -2.55 -7.35 13.75
CA GLY A 170 -1.37 -7.63 12.95
C GLY A 170 -1.64 -7.55 11.47
N ILE A 171 -0.66 -7.03 10.73
CA ILE A 171 -0.74 -6.80 9.28
C ILE A 171 0.53 -7.36 8.65
N ARG A 172 0.37 -8.33 7.73
CA ARG A 172 1.45 -8.88 6.90
C ARG A 172 1.80 -7.96 5.74
N SER A 173 0.79 -7.36 5.10
CA SER A 173 1.02 -6.52 3.94
C SER A 173 -0.15 -5.59 3.66
N ILE A 174 0.17 -4.40 3.20
CA ILE A 174 -0.75 -3.40 2.67
C ILE A 174 -0.39 -3.19 1.22
N GLU A 175 -1.38 -3.26 0.34
CA GLU A 175 -1.26 -2.81 -1.05
C GLU A 175 -2.17 -1.59 -1.24
N VAL A 176 -1.61 -0.48 -1.71
CA VAL A 176 -2.39 0.72 -2.05
C VAL A 176 -2.48 0.84 -3.56
N GLN A 177 -3.70 0.81 -4.06
CA GLN A 177 -3.97 0.55 -5.47
C GLN A 177 -4.47 1.80 -6.17
N ALA A 178 -3.69 2.35 -7.12
CA ALA A 178 -4.08 3.50 -7.93
C ALA A 178 -4.51 3.07 -9.34
N ASN A 179 -5.43 3.85 -9.94
CA ASN A 179 -5.76 3.71 -11.35
C ASN A 179 -4.85 4.64 -12.16
N ASN A 180 -3.99 4.07 -13.01
CA ASN A 180 -3.37 4.85 -14.07
C ASN A 180 -4.31 4.78 -15.29
N LEU A 181 -5.07 5.84 -15.53
CA LEU A 181 -5.81 6.06 -16.78
C LEU A 181 -5.01 6.98 -17.70
#